data_AF-A0AAE3S9S1-F1
#
_entry.id   AF-A0AAE3S9S1-F1
#
_cell.length_a   1.000
_cell.length_b   1.000
_cell.length_c   1.000
_cell.angle_alpha   90.00
_cell.angle_beta   90.00
_cell.angle_gamma   90.00
#
_symmetry.space_group_name_H-M   'P 1'
#
loop_
_entity.id
_entity.type
_entity.pdbx_description
1 polymer ?
#
loop_
_entity_poly.entity_id
_entity_poly.type
_entity_poly.pdbx_seq_one_letter_code
_entity_poly.pdbx_strand_id
1 'polypeptide(L)'
;MTTFFDAWSETDATKRAAMVAKSTTPDATYSDPRSGARLAGQDAIAEYVGMFSANAPGWTASVVSTDEVNGYAHTVIAFGGMGPDGSEMTQHGTYFSEADDT
;
A
#
# COMPACT_ATOMS: atom_id res chain seq x y z
N MET A 1 -8.81 2.16 -3.18
CA MET A 1 -7.51 1.46 -3.28
C MET A 1 -6.37 2.36 -3.76
N THR A 2 -6.56 3.22 -4.78
CA THR A 2 -5.50 4.13 -5.27
C THR A 2 -4.87 4.99 -4.17
N THR A 3 -5.68 5.74 -3.38
CA THR A 3 -5.18 6.55 -2.26
C THR A 3 -4.34 5.76 -1.25
N PHE A 4 -4.69 4.49 -1.01
CA PHE A 4 -3.96 3.64 -0.08
C PHE A 4 -2.56 3.33 -0.61
N PHE A 5 -2.44 2.97 -1.90
CA PHE A 5 -1.14 2.66 -2.50
C PHE A 5 -0.31 3.92 -2.82
N ASP A 6 -0.93 5.05 -3.14
CA ASP A 6 -0.22 6.32 -3.27
C ASP A 6 0.51 6.70 -1.97
N ALA A 7 -0.04 6.32 -0.81
CA ALA A 7 0.54 6.58 0.50
C ALA A 7 1.89 5.87 0.70
N TRP A 8 2.19 4.82 -0.07
CA TRP A 8 3.47 4.08 0.01
C TRP A 8 4.64 4.94 -0.43
N SER A 9 4.45 5.82 -1.41
CA SER A 9 5.48 6.78 -1.83
C SER A 9 5.51 8.07 -1.03
N GLU A 10 4.57 8.30 -0.11
CA GLU A 10 4.51 9.53 0.69
C GLU A 10 5.55 9.49 1.83
N THR A 11 6.45 10.47 1.81
CA THR A 11 7.56 10.59 2.76
C THR A 11 7.17 11.41 3.99
N ASP A 12 6.19 12.30 3.87
CA ASP A 12 5.62 13.04 5.00
C ASP A 12 4.70 12.13 5.82
N ALA A 13 5.11 11.84 7.06
CA ALA A 13 4.37 10.94 7.94
C ALA A 13 2.93 11.41 8.23
N THR A 14 2.70 12.73 8.32
CA THR A 14 1.38 13.28 8.61
C THR A 14 0.46 13.13 7.40
N LYS A 15 0.96 13.43 6.20
CA LYS A 15 0.19 13.23 4.97
C LYS A 15 -0.10 11.76 4.71
N ARG A 16 0.89 10.89 4.92
CA ARG A 16 0.73 9.43 4.78
C ARG A 16 -0.34 8.89 5.73
N ALA A 17 -0.31 9.28 7.00
CA ALA A 17 -1.33 8.89 7.97
C ALA A 17 -2.73 9.35 7.53
N ALA A 18 -2.86 10.58 7.02
CA ALA A 18 -4.13 11.08 6.50
C ALA A 18 -4.62 10.31 5.25
N MET A 19 -3.72 9.91 4.36
CA MET A 19 -4.07 9.09 3.18
C MET A 19 -4.53 7.69 3.57
N VAL A 20 -3.84 7.04 4.51
CA VAL A 20 -4.25 5.75 5.06
C VAL A 20 -5.62 5.89 5.73
N ALA A 21 -5.80 6.88 6.61
CA ALA A 21 -7.06 7.09 7.30
C ALA A 21 -8.24 7.39 6.37
N LYS A 22 -7.99 8.09 5.24
CA LYS A 22 -9.00 8.37 4.22
C LYS A 22 -9.39 7.13 3.40
N SER A 23 -8.53 6.11 3.35
CA SER A 23 -8.69 4.96 2.47
C SER A 23 -8.99 3.64 3.18
N THR A 24 -9.02 3.64 4.51
CA THR A 24 -9.32 2.47 5.33
C THR A 24 -10.24 2.82 6.49
N THR A 25 -10.96 1.84 7.02
CA THR A 25 -11.70 1.98 8.27
C THR A 25 -10.74 2.17 9.47
N PRO A 26 -11.20 2.72 10.61
CA PRO A 26 -10.37 2.86 11.81
C PRO A 26 -9.81 1.53 12.35
N ASP A 27 -10.57 0.43 12.19
CA ASP A 27 -10.25 -0.93 12.61
C ASP A 27 -9.65 -1.80 11.49
N ALA A 28 -9.25 -1.17 10.38
CA ALA A 28 -8.68 -1.87 9.25
C ALA A 28 -7.50 -2.75 9.66
N THR A 29 -7.36 -3.86 8.95
CA THR A 29 -6.23 -4.77 9.12
C THR A 29 -5.46 -4.90 7.82
N TYR A 30 -4.15 -5.05 7.94
CA TYR A 30 -3.27 -5.26 6.79
C TYR A 30 -2.32 -6.41 7.07
N SER A 31 -1.99 -7.20 6.04
CA SER A 31 -0.92 -8.18 6.12
C SER A 31 -0.36 -8.42 4.72
N ASP A 32 0.96 -8.57 4.65
CA ASP A 32 1.65 -9.10 3.48
C ASP A 32 2.82 -9.98 3.93
N PRO A 33 3.58 -10.63 3.02
CA PRO A 33 4.71 -11.49 3.40
C PRO A 33 5.84 -10.79 4.17
N ARG A 34 5.89 -9.45 4.18
CA ARG A 34 6.92 -8.62 4.82
C ARG A 34 6.43 -7.92 6.08
N SER A 35 5.13 -7.84 6.36
CA SER A 35 4.60 -7.18 7.55
C SER A 35 4.93 -7.90 8.86
N GLY A 36 5.35 -9.18 8.79
CA GLY A 36 5.77 -10.00 9.94
C GLY A 36 4.62 -10.47 10.84
N ALA A 37 3.53 -9.71 10.90
CA ALA A 37 2.26 -10.04 11.53
C ALA A 37 1.10 -9.33 10.82
N ARG A 38 -0.13 -9.66 11.23
CA ARG A 38 -1.31 -8.87 10.85
C ARG A 38 -1.30 -7.56 11.63
N LEU A 39 -1.25 -6.44 10.92
CA LEU A 39 -1.35 -5.10 11.48
C LEU A 39 -2.80 -4.76 11.75
N ALA A 40 -3.05 -4.02 12.82
CA ALA A 40 -4.38 -3.60 13.22
C ALA A 40 -4.41 -2.09 13.49
N GLY A 41 -5.37 -1.41 12.86
CA GLY A 41 -5.57 0.03 13.00
C GLY A 41 -4.72 0.86 12.06
N GLN A 42 -5.22 2.07 11.79
CA GLN A 42 -4.64 3.02 10.83
C GLN A 42 -3.19 3.40 11.17
N ASP A 43 -2.85 3.57 12.45
CA ASP A 43 -1.51 3.98 12.88
C ASP A 43 -0.45 2.92 12.54
N ALA A 44 -0.70 1.66 12.88
CA ALA A 44 0.22 0.55 12.59
C ALA A 44 0.43 0.38 11.08
N ILE A 45 -0.64 0.56 10.30
CA ILE A 45 -0.59 0.49 8.85
C ILE A 45 0.21 1.67 8.28
N ALA A 46 -0.03 2.90 8.74
CA ALA A 46 0.67 4.09 8.26
C ALA A 46 2.17 4.09 8.62
N GLU A 47 2.54 3.53 9.77
CA GLU A 47 3.94 3.30 10.15
C GLU A 47 4.60 2.30 9.19
N TYR A 48 3.98 1.14 8.98
CA TYR A 48 4.48 0.10 8.07
C TYR A 48 4.63 0.60 6.63
N VAL A 49 3.60 1.28 6.10
CA VAL A 49 3.64 1.89 4.76
C VAL A 49 4.78 2.91 4.65
N GLY A 50 5.08 3.65 5.73
CA GLY A 50 6.21 4.57 5.78
C GLY A 50 7.58 3.90 5.71
N MET A 51 7.69 2.64 6.16
CA MET A 51 8.93 1.88 6.01
C MET A 51 9.25 1.57 4.54
N PHE A 52 8.25 1.51 3.65
CA PHE A 52 8.50 1.32 2.22
C PHE A 52 9.27 2.50 1.63
N SER A 53 8.76 3.73 1.74
CA SER A 53 9.42 4.92 1.17
C SER A 53 10.77 5.21 1.82
N ALA A 54 10.94 4.87 3.11
CA ALA A 54 12.23 4.99 3.79
C ALA A 54 13.28 3.99 3.27
N ASN A 55 12.88 2.75 2.98
CA ASN A 55 13.80 1.69 2.55
C ASN A 55 14.01 1.63 1.03
N ALA A 56 13.08 2.18 0.25
CA ALA A 56 13.18 2.29 -1.20
C ALA A 56 12.88 3.74 -1.66
N PRO A 57 13.76 4.72 -1.37
CA PRO A 57 13.54 6.10 -1.76
C PRO A 57 13.35 6.24 -3.28
N GLY A 58 12.31 6.98 -3.68
CA GLY A 58 11.97 7.20 -5.09
C GLY A 58 11.17 6.07 -5.74
N TRP A 59 10.98 4.94 -5.06
CA TRP A 59 10.04 3.91 -5.53
C TRP A 59 8.59 4.34 -5.28
N THR A 60 7.71 3.89 -6.16
CA THR A 60 6.27 4.14 -6.11
C THR A 60 5.51 2.83 -5.99
N ALA A 61 4.26 2.92 -5.54
CA ALA A 61 3.27 1.85 -5.63
C ALA A 61 2.06 2.39 -6.38
N SER A 62 1.64 1.74 -7.46
CA SER A 62 0.54 2.22 -8.30
C SER A 62 -0.42 1.09 -8.67
N VAL A 63 -1.72 1.40 -8.71
CA VAL A 63 -2.75 0.45 -9.12
C VAL A 63 -2.65 0.21 -10.62
N VAL A 64 -2.46 -1.06 -11.00
CA VAL A 64 -2.43 -1.50 -12.41
C VAL A 64 -3.83 -1.90 -12.87
N SER A 65 -4.51 -2.72 -12.08
CA SER A 65 -5.86 -3.19 -12.36
C SER A 65 -6.59 -3.53 -11.08
N THR A 66 -7.91 -3.42 -11.11
CA THR A 66 -8.81 -3.92 -10.07
C THR A 66 -9.96 -4.66 -10.75
N ASP A 67 -10.23 -5.87 -10.30
CA ASP A 67 -11.45 -6.62 -10.57
C ASP A 67 -12.05 -7.13 -9.25
N GLU A 68 -13.09 -7.96 -9.34
CA GLU A 68 -13.75 -8.54 -8.18
C GLU A 68 -13.70 -10.07 -8.27
N VAL A 69 -13.35 -10.72 -7.15
CA VAL A 69 -13.35 -12.17 -7.00
C VAL A 69 -14.03 -12.53 -5.69
N ASN A 70 -15.19 -13.20 -5.77
CA ASN A 70 -15.97 -13.65 -4.61
C ASN A 70 -16.32 -12.52 -3.61
N GLY A 71 -16.65 -11.32 -4.10
CA GLY A 71 -16.97 -10.16 -3.25
C GLY A 71 -15.76 -9.42 -2.68
N TYR A 72 -14.54 -9.83 -3.03
CA TYR A 72 -13.31 -9.11 -2.68
C TYR A 72 -12.83 -8.32 -3.88
N ALA A 73 -12.41 -7.07 -3.67
CA ALA A 73 -11.64 -6.37 -4.68
C ALA A 73 -10.27 -7.07 -4.80
N HIS A 74 -9.94 -7.51 -6.01
CA HIS A 74 -8.67 -8.13 -6.35
C HIS A 74 -7.88 -7.12 -7.20
N THR A 75 -6.78 -6.62 -6.63
CA THR A 75 -6.02 -5.49 -7.18
C THR A 75 -4.57 -5.90 -7.44
N VAL A 76 -4.08 -5.60 -8.65
CA VAL A 76 -2.67 -5.73 -9.01
C VAL A 76 -1.99 -4.37 -8.83
N ILE A 77 -0.86 -4.37 -8.12
CA ILE A 77 -0.08 -3.18 -7.80
C ILE A 77 1.31 -3.32 -8.40
N ALA A 78 1.76 -2.30 -9.13
CA ALA A 78 3.15 -2.17 -9.56
C ALA A 78 3.93 -1.40 -8.50
N PHE A 79 4.96 -2.03 -7.95
CA PHE A 79 5.99 -1.36 -7.16
C PHE A 79 7.22 -1.19 -8.01
N GLY A 80 7.70 0.04 -8.16
CA GLY A 80 8.82 0.27 -9.05
C GLY A 80 9.50 1.61 -8.88
N GLY A 81 10.71 1.66 -9.40
CA GLY A 81 11.60 2.81 -9.40
C GLY A 81 13.00 2.39 -9.81
N MET A 82 13.95 3.31 -9.66
CA MET A 82 15.34 3.07 -10.02
C MET A 82 15.99 2.01 -9.12
N GLY A 83 16.55 0.98 -9.74
CA GLY A 83 17.31 -0.08 -9.08
C GLY A 83 18.75 0.33 -8.75
N PRO A 84 19.48 -0.48 -7.96
CA PRO A 84 20.87 -0.19 -7.58
C PRO A 84 21.85 -0.12 -8.76
N ASP A 85 21.51 -0.74 -9.90
CA ASP A 85 22.31 -0.73 -11.13
C ASP A 85 21.97 0.43 -12.07
N GLY A 86 21.04 1.31 -11.68
CA GLY A 86 20.58 2.43 -12.49
C GLY A 86 19.59 2.04 -13.59
N SER A 87 18.99 0.84 -13.53
CA SER A 87 17.87 0.45 -14.39
C SER A 87 16.52 0.65 -13.69
N GLU A 88 15.48 0.96 -14.46
CA GLU A 88 14.10 0.95 -13.94
C GLU A 88 13.68 -0.48 -13.60
N MET A 89 13.21 -0.69 -12.38
CA MET A 89 12.71 -1.98 -11.92
C MET A 89 11.22 -1.88 -11.60
N THR A 90 10.48 -2.94 -11.89
CA THR A 90 9.07 -3.06 -11.50
C THR A 90 8.78 -4.49 -11.06
N GLN A 91 8.13 -4.61 -9.92
CA GLN A 91 7.59 -5.87 -9.40
C GLN A 91 6.08 -5.70 -9.17
N HIS A 92 5.34 -6.80 -9.29
CA HIS A 92 3.89 -6.77 -9.07
C HIS A 92 3.53 -7.49 -7.77
N GLY A 93 2.63 -6.85 -7.01
CA GLY A 93 1.92 -7.46 -5.88
C GLY A 93 0.45 -7.64 -6.21
N THR A 94 -0.18 -8.62 -5.58
CA THR A 94 -1.61 -8.89 -5.71
C THR A 94 -2.24 -8.78 -4.34
N TYR A 95 -3.30 -7.98 -4.24
CA TYR A 95 -3.97 -7.65 -3.00
C TYR A 95 -5.45 -7.97 -3.09
N PHE A 96 -5.98 -8.55 -2.02
CA PHE A 96 -7.41 -8.68 -1.80
C PHE A 96 -7.83 -7.71 -0.70
N SER A 97 -8.95 -7.03 -0.91
CA SER A 97 -9.52 -6.14 0.11
C SER A 97 -11.03 -6.22 0.14
N GLU A 98 -11.55 -6.15 1.36
CA GLU A 98 -12.95 -5.81 1.61
C GLU A 98 -13.02 -4.29 1.78
N ALA A 99 -14.08 -3.67 1.26
CA ALA A 99 -14.40 -2.28 1.51
C ALA A 99 -15.75 -2.23 2.22
N ASP A 100 -15.90 -1.33 3.18
CA ASP A 100 -17.23 -1.00 3.68
C ASP A 100 -17.99 -0.28 2.57
N ASP A 101 -19.16 -0.83 2.21
CA ASP A 101 -20.12 -0.19 1.32
C ASP A 101 -20.81 0.98 2.07
N THR A 102 -20.09 2.09 2.27
CA THR A 102 -20.66 3.35 2.79
C THR A 102 -20.67 4.44 1.75
#